data_AF-A0A2A2PY82-F1
#
_entry.id   AF-A0A2A2PY82-F1
#
_cell.length_a   1.000
_cell.length_b   1.000
_cell.length_c   1.000
_cell.angle_alpha   90.00
_cell.angle_beta   90.00
_cell.angle_gamma   90.00
#
_symmetry.space_group_name_H-M   'P 1'
#
loop_
_entity.id
_entity.type
_entity.pdbx_description
1 polymer ?
#
loop_
_entity_poly.entity_id
_entity_poly.type
_entity_poly.pdbx_seq_one_letter_code
_entity_poly.pdbx_strand_id
1 'polypeptide(L)'
;MWFAELGMVEKSRPVLVLAVPGDQDARALVVVAPLTSQIRGMTGEVDLGKPRWLPKPSAVNVQGLASFDRLKLGRRMGELTPAQMEDVRAALRTMLNL
;
A
#
# COMPACT_ATOMS: atom_id res chain seq x y z
N MET A 1 -4.54 -5.43 -3.03
CA MET A 1 -3.07 -5.66 -2.98
C MET A 1 -2.54 -5.96 -4.35
N TRP A 2 -1.47 -5.28 -4.76
CA TRP A 2 -0.87 -5.41 -6.09
C TRP A 2 0.64 -5.49 -5.98
N PHE A 3 1.29 -6.13 -6.95
CA PHE A 3 2.73 -6.02 -7.12
C PHE A 3 3.02 -4.84 -8.04
N ALA A 4 3.76 -3.83 -7.55
CA ALA A 4 4.12 -2.67 -8.34
C ALA A 4 5.54 -2.81 -8.91
N GLU A 5 5.68 -2.54 -10.20
CA GLU A 5 6.95 -2.55 -10.94
C GLU A 5 7.43 -1.10 -11.11
N LEU A 6 8.27 -0.66 -10.17
CA LEU A 6 8.63 0.76 -10.04
C LEU A 6 9.89 1.16 -10.83
N GLY A 7 10.37 0.26 -11.70
CA GLY A 7 11.52 0.48 -12.59
C GLY A 7 12.87 0.39 -11.89
N MET A 8 13.94 0.83 -12.56
CA MET A 8 15.33 0.64 -12.08
C MET A 8 15.69 1.47 -10.85
N VAL A 9 14.95 2.55 -10.54
CA VAL A 9 15.26 3.45 -9.41
C VAL A 9 14.62 2.96 -8.11
N GLU A 10 13.48 2.29 -8.19
CA GLU A 10 12.76 1.79 -7.02
C GLU A 10 12.52 0.29 -7.10
N LYS A 11 12.85 -0.44 -6.02
CA LYS A 11 12.59 -1.87 -5.94
C LYS A 11 11.09 -2.16 -6.10
N SER A 12 10.76 -3.03 -7.06
CA SER A 12 9.42 -3.61 -7.23
C SER A 12 8.98 -4.29 -5.94
N ARG A 13 7.77 -3.98 -5.48
CA ARG A 13 7.28 -4.40 -4.16
C ARG A 13 5.77 -4.56 -4.15
N PRO A 14 5.22 -5.41 -3.25
CA PRO A 14 3.80 -5.41 -2.97
C PRO A 14 3.35 -4.04 -2.42
N VAL A 15 2.20 -3.57 -2.87
CA VAL A 15 1.57 -2.32 -2.48
C VAL A 15 0.09 -2.51 -2.20
N LEU A 16 -0.44 -1.73 -1.27
CA LEU A 16 -1.85 -1.48 -1.07
C LEU A 16 -2.26 -0.31 -1.94
N VAL A 17 -3.21 -0.52 -2.86
CA VAL A 17 -3.82 0.57 -3.62
C VAL A 17 -4.84 1.27 -2.74
N LEU A 18 -4.68 2.58 -2.56
CA LEU A 18 -5.54 3.44 -1.73
C LEU A 18 -6.52 4.25 -2.58
N ALA A 19 -6.07 4.76 -3.72
CA ALA A 19 -6.90 5.47 -4.67
C ALA A 19 -6.52 5.12 -6.11
N VAL A 20 -7.53 5.04 -6.98
CA VAL A 20 -7.41 4.86 -8.42
C VAL A 20 -7.98 6.12 -9.06
N PRO A 21 -7.31 6.70 -10.08
CA PRO A 21 -7.79 7.93 -10.68
C PRO A 21 -9.10 7.68 -11.44
N GLY A 22 -10.04 8.62 -11.32
CA GLY A 22 -11.29 8.67 -12.08
C GLY A 22 -11.25 9.70 -13.21
N ASP A 23 -12.33 9.78 -13.98
CA ASP A 23 -12.41 10.62 -15.19
C ASP A 23 -12.32 12.14 -14.91
N GLN A 24 -12.57 12.56 -13.66
CA GLN A 24 -12.53 13.96 -13.23
C GLN A 24 -11.20 14.32 -12.54
N ASP A 25 -10.29 13.38 -12.33
CA ASP A 25 -9.01 13.66 -11.68
C ASP A 25 -8.05 14.33 -12.65
N ALA A 26 -7.31 15.33 -12.17
CA ALA A 26 -6.35 16.08 -12.99
C ALA A 26 -5.16 15.23 -13.47
N ARG A 27 -4.95 14.05 -12.89
CA ARG A 27 -3.81 13.15 -13.16
C ARG A 27 -4.25 11.69 -13.14
N ALA A 28 -3.73 10.90 -14.08
CA ALA A 28 -3.90 9.45 -14.13
C ALA A 28 -2.93 8.72 -13.17
N LEU A 29 -2.93 9.10 -11.89
CA LEU A 29 -2.03 8.53 -10.87
C LEU A 29 -2.81 7.66 -9.87
N VAL A 30 -2.32 6.44 -9.63
CA VAL A 30 -2.77 5.64 -8.50
C VAL A 30 -2.00 6.05 -7.25
N VAL A 31 -2.70 6.13 -6.11
CA VAL A 31 -2.08 6.38 -4.80
C VAL A 31 -1.97 5.05 -4.07
N VAL A 32 -0.79 4.75 -3.53
CA VAL A 32 -0.52 3.47 -2.87
C VAL A 32 0.26 3.63 -1.57
N ALA A 33 0.14 2.65 -0.68
CA ALA A 33 1.02 2.44 0.47
C ALA A 33 1.84 1.14 0.26
N PRO A 34 3.18 1.18 0.36
CA PRO A 34 4.02 0.01 0.16
C PRO A 34 3.98 -0.95 1.36
N LEU A 35 4.22 -2.23 1.08
CA LEU A 35 4.40 -3.22 2.14
C LEU A 35 5.87 -3.36 2.52
N THR A 36 6.10 -3.60 3.81
CA THR A 36 7.42 -3.88 4.36
C THR A 36 7.38 -5.18 5.15
N SER A 37 8.46 -5.97 5.02
CA SER A 37 8.75 -7.09 5.93
C SER A 37 9.74 -6.70 7.03
N GLN A 38 10.32 -5.49 6.95
CA GLN A 38 11.10 -4.88 8.02
C GLN A 38 10.12 -4.16 8.95
N ILE A 39 9.46 -4.93 9.80
CA ILE A 39 8.43 -4.44 10.72
C ILE A 39 9.12 -3.83 11.94
N ARG A 40 8.77 -2.59 12.26
CA ARG A 40 9.24 -1.86 13.44
C ARG A 40 8.21 -1.87 14.57
N GLY A 41 6.94 -2.12 14.25
CA GLY A 41 5.85 -2.18 15.25
C GLY A 41 5.54 -0.82 15.88
N MET A 42 5.82 0.26 15.16
CA MET A 42 5.60 1.63 15.59
C MET A 42 4.46 2.29 14.81
N THR A 43 4.02 3.47 15.26
CA THR A 43 3.02 4.27 14.57
C THR A 43 3.39 4.51 13.10
N GLY A 44 2.43 4.36 12.21
CA GLY A 44 2.64 4.46 10.77
C GLY A 44 2.94 3.13 10.07
N GLU A 45 2.89 2.01 10.81
CA GLU A 45 2.80 0.66 10.27
C GLU A 45 1.48 0.01 10.70
N VAL A 46 0.86 -0.75 9.80
CA VAL A 46 -0.33 -1.57 10.09
C VAL A 46 0.04 -3.02 9.85
N ASP A 47 0.09 -3.81 10.91
CA ASP A 47 0.48 -5.22 10.85
C ASP A 47 -0.58 -6.05 10.09
N LEU A 48 -0.14 -6.84 9.12
CA LEU A 48 -0.98 -7.76 8.37
C LEU A 48 -0.78 -9.22 8.80
N GLY A 49 0.13 -9.48 9.73
CA GLY A 49 0.61 -10.82 10.03
C GLY A 49 1.24 -11.46 8.78
N LYS A 50 0.93 -12.74 8.53
CA LYS A 50 1.39 -13.49 7.34
C LYS A 50 0.21 -13.86 6.42
N PRO A 51 -0.25 -12.95 5.54
CA PRO A 51 -1.26 -13.27 4.53
C PRO A 51 -0.80 -14.41 3.61
N ARG A 52 -1.73 -15.27 3.15
CA ARG A 52 -1.41 -16.42 2.27
C ARG A 52 -0.70 -16.02 0.96
N TRP A 53 -0.95 -14.82 0.48
CA TRP A 53 -0.38 -14.27 -0.75
C TRP A 53 0.97 -13.55 -0.54
N LEU A 54 1.52 -13.57 0.69
CA LEU A 54 2.85 -13.08 1.00
C LEU A 54 3.76 -14.21 1.52
N PRO A 55 5.05 -14.20 1.16
CA PRO A 55 5.99 -15.22 1.62
C PRO A 55 6.37 -15.05 3.09
N LYS A 56 6.20 -13.86 3.67
CA LYS A 56 6.69 -13.47 5.00
C LYS A 56 5.66 -12.61 5.73
N PRO A 57 5.72 -12.54 7.07
CA PRO A 57 5.01 -11.51 7.82
C PRO A 57 5.30 -10.11 7.26
N SER A 58 4.30 -9.26 7.16
CA SER A 58 4.43 -7.93 6.57
C SER A 58 3.48 -6.92 7.20
N ALA A 59 3.83 -5.65 7.10
CA ALA A 59 2.98 -4.52 7.48
C ALA A 59 2.77 -3.59 6.28
N VAL A 60 1.64 -2.87 6.27
CA VAL A 60 1.46 -1.70 5.41
C VAL A 60 2.23 -0.54 6.02
N ASN A 61 3.17 0.04 5.27
CA ASN A 61 3.85 1.26 5.67
C ASN A 61 3.05 2.46 5.16
N VAL A 62 2.26 3.08 6.04
CA VAL A 62 1.45 4.25 5.67
C VAL A 62 2.26 5.54 5.55
N GLN A 63 3.50 5.57 6.07
CA GLN A 63 4.41 6.72 5.88
C GLN A 63 5.03 6.73 4.48
N GLY A 64 5.10 5.58 3.81
CA GLY A 64 5.74 5.41 2.51
C GLY A 64 4.84 5.70 1.31
N LEU A 65 3.81 6.55 1.46
CA LEU A 65 2.86 6.81 0.38
C LEU A 65 3.56 7.22 -0.90
N ALA A 66 3.08 6.66 -2.01
CA ALA A 66 3.60 6.95 -3.33
C ALA A 66 2.46 7.10 -4.33
N SER A 67 2.73 7.84 -5.41
CA SER A 67 1.83 7.97 -6.54
C SER A 67 2.57 7.66 -7.84
N PHE A 68 1.95 6.88 -8.72
CA PHE A 68 2.54 6.53 -10.00
C PHE A 68 1.48 6.14 -11.03
N ASP A 69 1.91 6.01 -12.29
CA ASP A 69 1.03 5.57 -13.38
C ASP A 69 0.48 4.16 -13.14
N ARG A 70 -0.82 3.98 -13.35
CA ARG A 70 -1.52 2.69 -13.19
C ARG A 70 -0.84 1.54 -13.94
N LEU A 71 -0.17 1.81 -15.06
CA LEU A 71 0.57 0.82 -15.85
C LEU A 71 1.71 0.14 -15.07
N LYS A 72 2.19 0.73 -13.97
CA LYS A 72 3.18 0.11 -13.09
C LYS A 72 2.57 -0.92 -12.12
N LEU A 73 1.24 -1.06 -12.05
CA LEU A 73 0.59 -2.14 -11.32
C LEU A 73 0.63 -3.41 -12.18
N GLY A 74 1.46 -4.37 -11.78
CA GLY A 74 1.59 -5.66 -12.46
C GLY A 74 0.45 -6.61 -12.08
N ARG A 75 0.72 -7.56 -11.19
CA ARG A 75 -0.27 -8.57 -10.78
C ARG A 75 -1.04 -8.21 -9.51
N ARG A 76 -2.34 -8.50 -9.49
CA ARG A 76 -3.15 -8.51 -8.25
C ARG A 76 -2.74 -9.70 -7.39
N MET A 77 -2.45 -9.44 -6.11
CA MET A 77 -1.94 -10.45 -5.17
C MET A 77 -3.03 -10.95 -4.22
N GLY A 78 -3.95 -10.08 -3.83
CA GLY A 78 -4.96 -10.35 -2.82
C GLY A 78 -5.63 -9.08 -2.34
N GLU A 79 -6.33 -9.18 -1.22
CA GLU A 79 -7.11 -8.08 -0.63
C GLU A 79 -6.92 -8.07 0.88
N LEU A 80 -7.11 -6.89 1.47
CA LEU A 80 -7.21 -6.75 2.91
C LEU A 80 -8.65 -7.05 3.33
N THR A 81 -8.82 -7.57 4.54
CA THR A 81 -10.15 -7.67 5.14
C THR A 81 -10.69 -6.25 5.42
N PRO A 82 -12.01 -6.09 5.58
CA PRO A 82 -12.59 -4.80 5.96
C PRO A 82 -11.97 -4.23 7.25
N ALA A 83 -11.75 -5.08 8.26
CA ALA A 83 -11.11 -4.66 9.51
C ALA A 83 -9.69 -4.13 9.30
N GLN A 84 -8.86 -4.84 8.53
CA GLN A 84 -7.50 -4.38 8.19
C GLN A 84 -7.53 -3.06 7.40
N MET A 85 -8.52 -2.87 6.53
CA MET A 85 -8.66 -1.60 5.81
C MET A 85 -9.04 -0.45 6.75
N GLU A 86 -9.88 -0.69 7.76
CA GLU A 86 -10.19 0.31 8.78
C GLU A 86 -8.97 0.67 9.63
N ASP A 87 -8.13 -0.30 9.98
CA ASP A 87 -6.85 -0.04 10.66
C ASP A 87 -5.93 0.85 9.81
N VAL A 88 -5.87 0.61 8.49
CA VAL A 88 -5.14 1.48 7.55
C VAL A 88 -5.72 2.89 7.51
N ARG A 89 -7.06 3.04 7.45
CA ARG A 89 -7.69 4.36 7.48
C ARG A 89 -7.39 5.10 8.79
N ALA A 90 -7.46 4.41 9.93
CA ALA A 90 -7.15 4.98 11.23
C ALA A 90 -5.68 5.42 11.32
N ALA A 91 -4.75 4.60 10.81
CA ALA A 91 -3.33 4.94 10.75
C ALA A 91 -3.07 6.16 9.85
N LEU A 92 -3.73 6.26 8.71
CA LEU A 92 -3.64 7.42 7.82
C LEU A 92 -4.19 8.69 8.47
N ARG A 93 -5.35 8.62 9.14
CA ARG A 93 -5.92 9.75 9.89
C ARG A 93 -4.97 10.24 10.97
N THR A 94 -4.43 9.31 11.76
CA THR A 94 -3.43 9.60 12.79
C THR A 94 -2.19 10.29 12.20
N MET A 95 -1.65 9.75 11.10
CA MET A 95 -0.47 10.30 10.44
C MET A 95 -0.69 11.72 9.88
N LEU A 96 -1.88 11.99 9.35
CA LEU A 96 -2.24 13.28 8.75
C LEU A 96 -2.85 14.26 9.77
N ASN A 97 -2.99 13.83 11.03
CA ASN A 97 -3.63 14.60 12.11
C ASN A 97 -5.06 15.04 11.74
N LEU A 98 -5.84 14.11 11.18
CA LEU A 98 -7.23 14.27 10.71
C LEU A 98 -8.25 13.52 11.59
#